data_AF-A0A7Y0LFD6-F1
#
_entry.id   AF-A0A7Y0LFD6-F1
#
_cell.length_a   1.000
_cell.length_b   1.000
_cell.length_c   1.000
_cell.angle_alpha   90.00
_cell.angle_beta   90.00
_cell.angle_gamma   90.00
#
_symmetry.space_group_name_H-M   'P 1'
#
loop_
_entity.id
_entity.type
_entity.pdbx_description
1 polymer ?
#
loop_
_entity_poly.entity_id
_entity_poly.type
_entity_poly.pdbx_seq_one_letter_code
_entity_poly.pdbx_strand_id
1 'polypeptide(L)'
;MTKLLTTLEKIAQDASLQSAEALAAFVEQADLSEQEKAIILKQDSDAIAAKLDVKKDIVCFIVPAEDDEPAKESDEEEKDKSEESKLVSNG
;
A
#
# COMPACT_ATOMS: atom_id res chain seq x y z
N MET A 1 10.70 8.62 -13.00
CA MET A 1 10.81 8.92 -11.56
C MET A 1 9.93 10.11 -11.24
N THR A 2 9.14 10.04 -10.18
CA THR A 2 8.29 11.16 -9.72
C THR A 2 9.03 11.98 -8.65
N LYS A 3 8.66 13.26 -8.49
CA LYS A 3 9.27 14.15 -7.46
C LYS A 3 9.11 13.58 -6.05
N LEU A 4 7.98 12.94 -5.77
CA LEU A 4 7.72 12.24 -4.51
C LEU A 4 8.72 11.11 -4.29
N LEU A 5 8.92 10.24 -5.28
CA LEU A 5 9.86 9.12 -5.18
C LEU A 5 11.29 9.59 -4.95
N THR A 6 11.76 10.62 -5.69
CA THR A 6 13.11 11.18 -5.52
C THR A 6 13.30 11.83 -4.15
N THR A 7 12.23 12.39 -3.57
CA THR A 7 12.28 12.98 -2.22
C THR A 7 12.38 11.89 -1.17
N LEU A 8 11.56 10.83 -1.28
CA LEU A 8 11.58 9.66 -0.38
C LEU A 8 12.92 8.92 -0.46
N GLU A 9 13.48 8.76 -1.65
CA GLU A 9 14.81 8.18 -1.86
C GLU A 9 15.88 8.96 -1.10
N LYS A 10 15.86 10.29 -1.20
CA LYS A 10 16.84 11.15 -0.54
C LYS A 10 16.71 11.09 0.99
N ILE A 11 15.49 11.03 1.51
CA ILE A 11 15.23 10.81 2.94
C ILE A 11 15.78 9.46 3.41
N ALA A 12 15.61 8.40 2.60
CA ALA A 12 16.10 7.06 2.94
C ALA A 12 17.63 6.95 2.88
N GLN A 13 18.28 7.68 1.98
CA GLN A 13 19.74 7.66 1.81
C GLN A 13 20.48 8.57 2.81
N ASP A 14 19.83 9.64 3.29
CA ASP A 14 20.46 10.61 4.17
C ASP A 14 20.13 10.36 5.64
N ALA A 15 21.11 9.81 6.38
CA ALA A 15 20.98 9.56 7.80
C ALA A 15 20.77 10.83 8.64
N SER A 16 21.16 12.01 8.13
CA SER A 16 20.95 13.29 8.84
C SER A 16 19.49 13.72 8.84
N LEU A 17 18.67 13.22 7.90
CA LEU A 17 17.25 13.50 7.79
C LEU A 17 16.36 12.58 8.63
N GLN A 18 16.95 11.69 9.45
CA GLN A 18 16.19 10.75 10.29
C GLN A 18 15.60 11.40 11.54
N SER A 19 16.02 12.63 11.88
CA SER A 19 15.39 13.40 12.96
C SER A 19 14.14 14.11 12.46
N ALA A 20 13.11 14.22 13.31
CA ALA A 20 11.84 14.84 12.94
C ALA A 20 11.99 16.30 12.48
N GLU A 21 12.88 17.06 13.13
CA GLU A 21 13.15 18.47 12.78
C GLU A 21 13.84 18.60 11.42
N ALA A 22 14.88 17.78 11.16
CA ALA A 22 15.59 17.81 9.88
C ALA A 22 14.69 17.33 8.73
N LEU A 23 13.89 16.29 8.98
CA LEU A 23 12.89 15.80 8.03
C LEU A 23 11.87 16.90 7.70
N ALA A 24 11.33 17.56 8.72
CA ALA A 24 10.35 18.63 8.53
C ALA A 24 10.91 19.78 7.70
N ALA A 25 12.09 20.28 8.07
CA ALA A 25 12.75 21.37 7.34
C ALA A 25 13.06 21.00 5.87
N PHE A 26 13.43 19.74 5.61
CA PHE A 26 13.70 19.23 4.27
C PHE A 26 12.42 19.11 3.43
N VAL A 27 11.37 18.52 3.98
CA VAL A 27 10.08 18.30 3.29
C VAL A 27 9.38 19.63 3.00
N GLU A 28 9.49 20.63 3.89
CA GLU A 28 8.96 21.97 3.66
C GLU A 28 9.59 22.66 2.45
N GLN A 29 10.89 22.43 2.22
CA GLN A 29 11.63 22.98 1.07
C GLN A 29 11.46 22.16 -0.21
N ALA A 30 10.89 20.95 -0.12
CA ALA A 30 10.68 20.10 -1.28
C ALA A 30 9.59 20.67 -2.20
N ASP A 31 9.79 20.53 -3.51
CA ASP A 31 8.83 20.92 -4.54
C ASP A 31 7.73 19.86 -4.69
N LEU A 32 6.95 19.72 -3.63
CA LEU A 32 5.82 18.79 -3.46
C LEU A 32 4.54 19.56 -3.12
N SER A 33 3.40 18.96 -3.42
CA SER A 33 2.11 19.51 -2.98
C SER A 33 1.98 19.49 -1.46
N GLU A 34 1.18 20.38 -0.89
CA GLU A 34 0.93 20.41 0.57
C GLU A 34 0.40 19.06 1.09
N GLN A 35 -0.43 18.38 0.30
CA GLN A 35 -0.94 17.05 0.63
C GLN A 35 0.20 16.03 0.73
N GLU A 36 1.15 16.03 -0.21
CA GLU A 36 2.29 15.12 -0.21
C GLU A 36 3.23 15.40 0.96
N LYS A 37 3.50 16.67 1.25
CA LYS A 37 4.27 17.07 2.43
C LYS A 37 3.61 16.55 3.71
N ALA A 38 2.31 16.77 3.88
CA ALA A 38 1.58 16.31 5.05
C ALA A 38 1.61 14.77 5.21
N ILE A 39 1.48 14.03 4.11
CA ILE A 39 1.56 12.55 4.11
C ILE A 39 2.96 12.09 4.56
N ILE A 40 4.03 12.70 4.06
CA ILE A 40 5.42 12.37 4.44
C ILE A 40 5.68 12.69 5.91
N LEU A 41 5.27 13.88 6.36
CA LEU A 41 5.49 14.35 7.74
C LEU A 41 4.74 13.51 8.77
N LYS A 42 3.55 13.01 8.41
CA LYS A 42 2.77 12.06 9.23
C LYS A 42 3.29 10.63 9.16
N GLN A 43 4.26 10.35 8.29
CA GLN A 43 4.76 9.00 8.00
C GLN A 43 3.63 8.02 7.63
N ASP A 44 2.62 8.52 6.91
CA ASP A 44 1.44 7.73 6.53
C ASP A 44 1.78 6.79 5.37
N SER A 45 2.24 5.58 5.71
CA SER A 45 2.72 4.59 4.74
C SER A 45 1.64 4.12 3.77
N ASP A 46 0.37 4.04 4.19
CA ASP A 46 -0.72 3.65 3.31
C ASP A 46 -1.05 4.75 2.30
N ALA A 47 -1.08 6.02 2.74
CA ALA A 47 -1.25 7.14 1.82
C ALA A 47 -0.08 7.30 0.85
N ILE A 48 1.17 7.05 1.29
CA ILE A 48 2.34 7.00 0.41
C ILE A 48 2.19 5.87 -0.62
N ALA A 49 1.78 4.68 -0.18
CA ALA A 49 1.62 3.52 -1.06
C ALA A 49 0.53 3.74 -2.11
N ALA A 50 -0.60 4.34 -1.72
CA ALA A 50 -1.68 4.71 -2.63
C ALA A 50 -1.24 5.76 -3.67
N LYS A 51 -0.44 6.76 -3.25
CA LYS A 51 0.13 7.77 -4.15
C LYS A 51 1.13 7.21 -5.15
N LEU A 52 1.84 6.14 -4.79
CA LEU A 52 2.84 5.49 -5.63
C LEU A 52 2.29 4.30 -6.43
N ASP A 53 1.04 3.92 -6.20
CA ASP A 53 0.38 2.75 -6.82
C ASP A 53 1.20 1.46 -6.70
N VAL A 54 1.79 1.24 -5.52
CA VAL A 54 2.72 0.11 -5.27
C VAL A 54 2.05 -1.11 -4.62
N LYS A 55 0.79 -1.00 -4.21
CA LYS A 55 0.06 -2.06 -3.49
C LYS A 55 -0.75 -2.87 -4.50
N LYS A 56 -0.35 -4.13 -4.74
CA LYS A 56 -1.16 -5.09 -5.50
C LYS A 56 -2.04 -5.88 -4.53
N ASP A 57 -3.35 -5.80 -4.72
CA ASP A 57 -4.28 -6.69 -4.03
C ASP A 57 -4.33 -8.02 -4.80
N ILE A 58 -3.59 -9.01 -4.29
CA ILE A 58 -3.58 -10.36 -4.85
C ILE A 58 -4.59 -11.20 -4.07
N VAL A 59 -5.74 -11.48 -4.69
CA VAL A 59 -6.75 -12.41 -4.18
C VAL A 59 -6.58 -13.77 -4.85
N CYS A 60 -6.43 -14.82 -4.04
CA CYS A 60 -6.37 -16.21 -4.50
C CYS A 60 -7.55 -16.97 -3.92
N PHE A 61 -8.49 -17.37 -4.78
CA PHE A 61 -9.59 -18.24 -4.40
C PHE A 61 -9.17 -19.70 -4.56
N ILE A 62 -9.16 -20.45 -3.46
CA ILE A 62 -9.13 -21.91 -3.52
C ILE A 62 -10.59 -22.35 -3.54
N VAL A 63 -11.11 -22.61 -4.73
CA VAL A 63 -12.40 -23.29 -4.89
C VAL A 63 -12.21 -24.77 -4.54
N PRO A 64 -13.09 -25.35 -3.70
CA PRO A 64 -13.15 -26.81 -3.54
C PRO A 64 -13.27 -27.44 -4.93
N ALA A 65 -12.59 -28.56 -5.16
CA ALA A 65 -12.83 -29.34 -6.37
C ALA A 65 -14.29 -29.80 -6.32
N GLU A 66 -15.15 -29.17 -7.11
CA GLU A 66 -16.45 -29.74 -7.44
C GLU A 66 -16.17 -31.06 -8.14
N ASP A 67 -16.70 -32.15 -7.59
CA ASP A 67 -16.70 -33.45 -8.23
C ASP A 67 -17.40 -33.29 -9.60
N ASP A 68 -16.61 -33.29 -10.67
CA ASP A 68 -16.95 -33.36 -12.10
C ASP A 68 -18.40 -32.96 -12.48
N GLU A 69 -18.71 -31.66 -12.54
CA GLU A 69 -19.81 -31.17 -13.39
C GLU A 69 -19.36 -29.97 -14.24
N PRO A 70 -19.66 -29.96 -15.56
CA PRO A 70 -19.09 -29.00 -16.49
C PRO A 70 -19.61 -27.58 -16.23
N ALA A 71 -18.66 -26.65 -16.08
CA ALA A 71 -18.92 -25.22 -15.90
C ALA A 71 -19.76 -24.64 -17.04
N LYS A 72 -20.92 -24.04 -16.69
CA LYS A 72 -21.57 -23.03 -17.53
C LYS A 72 -21.07 -21.66 -17.11
N GLU A 73 -20.35 -21.00 -18.03
CA GLU A 73 -20.11 -19.56 -17.95
C GLU A 73 -21.44 -18.81 -17.76
N SER A 74 -21.52 -18.01 -16.71
CA SER A 74 -22.23 -16.73 -16.75
C SER A 74 -21.72 -15.85 -15.60
N ASP A 75 -20.82 -14.96 -15.99
CA ASP A 75 -20.82 -13.51 -15.76
C ASP A 75 -21.65 -12.91 -14.60
N GLU A 76 -21.03 -11.89 -13.99
CA GLU A 76 -21.61 -10.79 -13.19
C GLU A 76 -21.51 -10.86 -11.65
N GLU A 77 -20.55 -10.05 -11.18
CA GLU A 77 -20.72 -8.95 -10.21
C GLU A 77 -20.82 -9.21 -8.68
N GLU A 78 -19.84 -8.59 -8.01
CA GLU A 78 -19.96 -7.74 -6.81
C GLU A 78 -20.01 -8.33 -5.38
N LYS A 79 -19.19 -7.66 -4.56
CA LYS A 79 -19.27 -7.41 -3.10
C LYS A 79 -18.61 -8.39 -2.13
N ASP A 80 -17.31 -8.13 -1.95
CA ASP A 80 -16.69 -7.75 -0.67
C ASP A 80 -17.62 -7.75 0.56
N LYS A 81 -17.37 -8.67 1.50
CA LYS A 81 -17.42 -8.35 2.93
C LYS A 81 -16.72 -9.38 3.82
N SER A 82 -15.78 -8.84 4.60
CA SER A 82 -15.53 -9.11 6.01
C SER A 82 -15.03 -10.50 6.44
N GLU A 83 -13.75 -10.47 6.82
CA GLU A 83 -13.27 -10.75 8.17
C GLU A 83 -13.08 -12.19 8.68
N GLU A 84 -11.94 -12.31 9.34
CA GLU A 84 -11.62 -13.18 10.46
C GLU A 84 -10.97 -14.55 10.15
N SER A 85 -9.67 -14.48 9.90
CA SER A 85 -8.71 -15.56 10.08
C SER A 85 -8.78 -16.11 11.52
N LYS A 86 -9.33 -17.31 11.70
CA LYS A 86 -8.99 -18.16 12.86
C LYS A 86 -7.99 -19.22 12.43
N LEU A 87 -6.73 -19.00 12.82
CA LEU A 87 -5.70 -20.03 12.87
C LEU A 87 -6.22 -21.21 13.71
N VAL A 88 -6.16 -22.41 13.13
CA VAL A 88 -6.13 -23.66 13.89
C VAL A 88 -4.92 -24.44 13.41
N SER A 89 -3.88 -24.44 14.24
CA SER A 89 -2.86 -25.49 14.25
C SER A 89 -3.47 -26.75 14.85
N ASN A 90 -3.11 -27.91 14.28
CA ASN A 90 -2.86 -29.20 14.95
C ASN A 90 -2.62 -30.24 13.85
N GLY A 91 -1.67 -31.17 13.93
CA GLY A 91 -0.69 -31.55 14.95
C GLY A 91 0.17 -32.67 14.38
#